data_AF-A0A9D1F973-F1
#
_entry.id   AF-A0A9D1F973-F1
#
_cell.length_a   1.000
_cell.length_b   1.000
_cell.length_c   1.000
_cell.angle_alpha   90.00
_cell.angle_beta   90.00
_cell.angle_gamma   90.00
#
_symmetry.space_group_name_H-M   'P 1'
#
loop_
_entity.id
_entity.type
_entity.pdbx_description
1 polymer ?
#
loop_
_entity_poly.entity_id
_entity_poly.type
_entity_poly.pdbx_seq_one_letter_code
_entity_poly.pdbx_strand_id
1 'polypeptide(L)'
;MLVSRRLDDQRYEEIVAEAEGRLPWLCPVWTDHNAHDPGITLLELMAWYKEMQQYQMDQMTPAVQRKLLELAGLHLLPARPAALAVEVTPEAPAYPALERLTTPQEALFELAEPVPAVRPKLAAILVERDGQRLDVKGLVDDGTRAAWWWWKNRCCGKFR
;
A
#
# COMPACT_ATOMS: atom_id res chain seq x y z
N MET A 1 4.40 -1.47 18.52
CA MET A 1 3.38 -2.21 17.74
C MET A 1 2.08 -2.12 18.53
N LEU A 2 1.00 -1.58 17.97
CA LEU A 2 -0.28 -1.52 18.69
C LEU A 2 -0.78 -2.95 18.87
N VAL A 3 -1.14 -3.33 20.10
CA VAL A 3 -1.69 -4.65 20.39
C VAL A 3 -3.10 -4.70 19.82
N SER A 4 -3.33 -5.53 18.79
CA SER A 4 -4.68 -5.78 18.29
C SER A 4 -5.44 -6.65 19.29
N ARG A 5 -6.44 -6.07 19.95
CA ARG A 5 -7.37 -6.82 20.79
C ARG A 5 -8.46 -7.43 19.90
N ARG A 6 -8.73 -8.72 20.06
CA ARG A 6 -9.91 -9.38 19.48
C ARG A 6 -11.14 -8.93 20.26
N LEU A 7 -12.10 -8.32 19.58
CA LEU A 7 -13.37 -7.88 20.16
C LEU A 7 -14.47 -8.93 20.01
N ASP A 8 -14.33 -9.83 19.05
CA ASP A 8 -15.16 -11.04 18.90
C ASP A 8 -14.55 -12.21 19.67
N ASP A 9 -14.77 -12.23 20.98
CA ASP A 9 -14.15 -13.19 21.90
C ASP A 9 -15.14 -14.15 22.57
N GLN A 10 -16.43 -14.08 22.25
CA GLN A 10 -17.46 -14.95 22.81
C GLN A 10 -18.41 -15.49 21.74
N ARG A 11 -18.63 -16.79 21.75
CA ARG A 11 -19.62 -17.50 20.93
C ARG A 11 -21.01 -17.46 21.56
N TYR A 12 -22.05 -17.62 20.75
CA TYR A 12 -23.45 -17.69 21.20
C TYR A 12 -23.64 -18.54 22.47
N GLU A 13 -23.12 -19.78 22.48
CA GLU A 13 -23.33 -20.71 23.58
C GLU A 13 -22.69 -20.21 24.89
N GLU A 14 -21.54 -19.56 24.78
CA GLU A 14 -20.82 -18.98 25.92
C GLU A 14 -21.58 -17.78 26.48
N ILE A 15 -22.18 -16.96 25.61
CA ILE A 15 -23.01 -15.81 26.00
C ILE A 15 -24.26 -16.26 26.73
N VAL A 16 -24.96 -17.27 26.20
CA VAL A 16 -26.16 -17.84 26.84
C VAL A 16 -25.80 -18.44 28.20
N ALA A 17 -24.76 -19.27 28.28
CA ALA A 17 -24.34 -19.91 29.52
C ALA A 17 -23.91 -18.88 30.58
N GLU A 18 -23.20 -17.82 30.20
CA GLU A 18 -22.83 -16.74 31.12
C GLU A 18 -24.05 -15.98 31.64
N ALA A 19 -25.03 -15.70 30.77
CA ALA A 19 -26.25 -15.00 31.15
C ALA A 19 -27.14 -15.85 32.06
N GLU A 20 -27.35 -17.14 31.74
CA GLU A 20 -28.06 -18.10 32.59
C GLU A 20 -27.38 -18.27 33.94
N GLY A 21 -26.05 -18.37 33.97
CA GLY A 21 -25.25 -18.46 35.19
C GLY A 21 -25.41 -17.25 36.12
N ARG A 22 -25.83 -16.09 35.58
CA ARG A 22 -26.11 -14.87 36.36
C ARG A 22 -27.55 -14.77 36.84
N LEU A 23 -28.50 -15.49 36.24
CA LEU A 23 -29.94 -15.42 36.58
C LEU A 23 -30.21 -15.66 38.08
N PRO A 24 -29.61 -16.67 38.76
CA PRO A 24 -29.86 -16.90 40.18
C PRO A 24 -29.50 -15.71 41.08
N TRP A 25 -28.53 -14.89 40.66
CA TRP A 25 -28.09 -13.71 41.41
C TRP A 25 -28.87 -12.46 41.02
N LEU A 26 -29.15 -12.25 39.72
CA LEU A 26 -29.86 -11.07 39.22
C LEU A 26 -31.37 -11.14 39.46
N CYS A 27 -31.97 -12.31 39.24
CA CYS A 27 -33.40 -12.54 39.22
C CYS A 27 -33.75 -13.81 40.00
N PRO A 28 -33.53 -13.87 41.33
CA PRO A 28 -33.74 -15.08 42.13
C PRO A 28 -35.19 -15.60 42.15
N VAL A 29 -36.15 -14.75 41.78
CA VAL A 29 -37.57 -15.12 41.64
C VAL A 29 -37.88 -15.87 40.34
N TRP A 30 -37.00 -15.76 39.34
CA TRP A 30 -37.11 -16.48 38.09
C TRP A 30 -36.43 -17.84 38.27
N THR A 31 -37.24 -18.89 38.36
CA THR A 31 -36.77 -20.24 38.69
C THR A 31 -36.89 -21.21 37.51
N ASP A 32 -37.67 -20.86 36.51
CA ASP A 32 -37.86 -21.66 35.30
C ASP A 32 -36.86 -21.21 34.22
N HIS A 33 -35.83 -22.03 34.00
CA HIS A 33 -34.81 -21.77 32.98
C HIS A 33 -34.86 -22.82 31.86
N ASN A 34 -36.05 -23.37 31.58
CA ASN A 34 -36.22 -24.34 30.52
C ASN A 34 -36.41 -23.64 29.16
N ALA A 35 -36.16 -24.37 28.07
CA ALA A 35 -36.28 -23.83 26.70
C ALA A 35 -37.71 -23.37 26.31
N HIS A 36 -38.74 -23.75 27.07
CA HIS A 36 -40.11 -23.30 26.84
C HIS A 36 -40.46 -21.99 27.57
N ASP A 37 -39.58 -21.53 28.46
CA ASP A 37 -39.74 -20.24 29.13
C ASP A 37 -39.50 -19.11 28.10
N PRO A 38 -40.46 -18.21 27.90
CA PRO A 38 -40.34 -17.14 26.91
C PRO A 38 -39.25 -16.11 27.24
N GLY A 39 -38.89 -15.97 28.52
CA GLY A 39 -37.75 -15.18 28.97
C GLY A 39 -36.41 -15.81 28.56
N ILE A 40 -36.30 -17.14 28.59
CA ILE A 40 -35.12 -17.84 28.05
C ILE A 40 -35.02 -17.62 26.54
N THR A 41 -36.14 -17.72 25.82
CA THR A 41 -36.16 -17.39 24.37
C THR A 41 -35.70 -15.96 24.08
N LEU A 42 -36.08 -14.98 24.92
CA LEU A 42 -35.62 -13.60 24.76
C LEU A 42 -34.12 -13.46 25.06
N LEU A 43 -33.63 -14.17 26.07
CA LEU A 43 -32.21 -14.21 26.42
C LEU A 43 -31.38 -14.78 25.26
N GLU A 44 -31.82 -15.89 24.67
CA GLU A 44 -31.23 -16.48 23.47
C GLU A 44 -31.20 -15.50 22.29
N LEU A 45 -32.33 -14.84 21.99
CA LEU A 45 -32.39 -13.83 20.94
C LEU A 45 -31.39 -12.68 21.18
N MET A 46 -31.26 -12.24 22.43
CA MET A 46 -30.33 -11.18 22.79
C MET A 46 -28.87 -11.64 22.72
N ALA A 47 -28.59 -12.90 23.06
CA ALA A 47 -27.27 -13.50 22.90
C ALA A 47 -26.85 -13.55 21.43
N TRP A 48 -27.76 -13.98 20.54
CA TRP A 48 -27.54 -13.93 19.08
C TRP A 48 -27.29 -12.50 18.59
N TYR A 49 -28.08 -11.52 19.06
CA TYR A 49 -27.88 -10.12 18.69
C TYR A 49 -26.51 -9.60 19.14
N LYS A 50 -26.07 -9.92 20.36
CA LYS A 50 -24.73 -9.57 20.87
C LYS A 50 -23.63 -10.21 20.03
N GLU A 51 -23.73 -11.49 19.68
CA GLU A 51 -22.75 -12.18 18.82
C GLU A 51 -22.60 -11.45 17.48
N MET A 52 -23.72 -11.07 16.84
CA MET A 52 -23.71 -10.30 15.59
C MET A 52 -23.04 -8.92 15.74
N GLN A 53 -23.26 -8.22 16.85
CA GLN A 53 -22.63 -6.91 17.10
C GLN A 53 -21.11 -7.04 17.30
N GLN A 54 -20.66 -8.03 18.06
CA GLN A 54 -19.23 -8.28 18.30
C GLN A 54 -18.50 -8.61 17.00
N TYR A 55 -19.11 -9.46 16.17
CA TYR A 55 -18.62 -9.74 14.83
C TYR A 55 -18.39 -8.45 14.04
N GLN A 56 -19.39 -7.58 13.94
CA GLN A 56 -19.26 -6.32 13.20
C GLN A 56 -18.21 -5.37 13.78
N MET A 57 -18.04 -5.34 15.10
CA MET A 57 -17.03 -4.50 15.77
C MET A 57 -15.59 -4.95 15.48
N ASP A 58 -15.36 -6.24 15.30
CA ASP A 58 -14.02 -6.78 14.98
C ASP A 58 -13.63 -6.51 13.51
N GLN A 59 -14.58 -6.10 12.66
CA GLN A 59 -14.35 -5.85 11.23
C GLN A 59 -13.64 -4.52 10.95
N MET A 60 -12.31 -4.55 10.92
CA MET A 60 -11.47 -3.43 10.46
C MET A 60 -11.33 -3.39 8.92
N THR A 61 -12.38 -2.96 8.22
CA THR A 61 -12.35 -2.89 6.75
C THR A 61 -11.31 -1.87 6.22
N PRO A 62 -10.75 -2.07 5.02
CA PRO A 62 -9.83 -1.10 4.41
C PRO A 62 -10.43 0.30 4.26
N ALA A 63 -11.75 0.41 4.13
CA ALA A 63 -12.45 1.69 4.06
C ALA A 63 -12.45 2.41 5.42
N VAL A 64 -12.74 1.70 6.52
CA VAL A 64 -12.67 2.24 7.88
C VAL A 64 -11.24 2.67 8.21
N GLN A 65 -10.26 1.82 7.90
CA GLN A 65 -8.84 2.16 8.10
C GLN A 65 -8.46 3.44 7.35
N ARG A 66 -8.84 3.58 6.07
CA ARG A 66 -8.59 4.80 5.29
C ARG A 66 -9.23 6.02 5.93
N LYS A 67 -10.48 5.93 6.38
CA LYS A 67 -11.20 7.05 7.01
C LYS A 67 -10.57 7.46 8.35
N LEU A 68 -10.12 6.50 9.15
CA LEU A 68 -9.39 6.77 10.39
C LEU A 68 -8.05 7.49 10.11
N LEU A 69 -7.32 7.06 9.08
CA LEU A 69 -6.10 7.74 8.64
C LEU A 69 -6.39 9.17 8.14
N GLU A 70 -7.45 9.36 7.35
CA GLU A 70 -7.90 10.68 6.90
C GLU A 70 -8.22 11.61 8.09
N LEU A 71 -8.88 11.10 9.14
CA LEU A 71 -9.15 11.86 10.36
C LEU A 71 -7.86 12.24 11.12
N ALA A 72 -6.81 11.42 11.03
CA ALA A 72 -5.49 11.73 11.58
C ALA A 72 -4.68 12.72 10.71
N GLY A 73 -5.26 13.24 9.62
CA GLY A 73 -4.58 14.12 8.66
C GLY A 73 -3.64 13.39 7.71
N LEU A 74 -3.67 12.05 7.69
CA LEU A 74 -2.90 11.23 6.76
C LEU A 74 -3.71 11.00 5.49
N HIS A 75 -3.14 11.41 4.36
CA HIS A 75 -3.75 11.19 3.05
C HIS A 75 -2.88 10.27 2.20
N LEU A 76 -3.53 9.45 1.38
CA LEU A 76 -2.83 8.66 0.38
C LEU A 76 -2.13 9.61 -0.60
N LEU A 77 -0.87 9.30 -0.90
CA LEU A 77 -0.17 10.02 -1.96
C LEU A 77 -0.87 9.74 -3.29
N PRO A 78 -1.03 10.75 -4.16
CA PRO A 78 -1.56 10.53 -5.49
C PRO A 78 -0.67 9.55 -6.25
N ALA A 79 -1.26 8.81 -7.18
CA ALA A 79 -0.49 7.98 -8.10
C ALA A 79 0.55 8.85 -8.82
N ARG A 80 1.80 8.41 -8.82
CA ARG A 80 2.91 9.07 -9.54
C ARG A 80 3.21 8.29 -10.81
N PRO A 81 3.39 8.96 -11.96
CA PRO A 81 3.78 8.27 -13.18
C PRO A 81 5.13 7.59 -12.99
N ALA A 82 5.27 6.38 -13.52
CA ALA A 82 6.55 5.71 -13.57
C ALA A 82 7.48 6.44 -14.56
N ALA A 83 8.77 6.53 -14.24
CA ALA A 83 9.78 7.10 -15.11
C ALA A 83 10.89 6.07 -15.33
N LEU A 84 11.38 5.97 -16.57
CA LEU A 84 12.45 5.05 -16.96
C LEU A 84 13.33 5.68 -18.03
N ALA A 85 14.59 5.25 -18.07
CA ALA A 85 15.50 5.58 -19.16
C ALA A 85 15.31 4.60 -20.31
N VAL A 86 15.29 5.11 -21.53
CA VAL A 86 15.22 4.30 -22.76
C VAL A 86 16.58 4.35 -23.44
N GLU A 87 17.12 3.18 -23.77
CA GLU A 87 18.28 3.08 -24.64
C GLU A 87 17.80 3.09 -26.09
N VAL A 88 18.38 3.99 -26.89
CA VAL A 88 18.03 4.15 -28.30
C VAL A 88 19.25 3.80 -29.13
N THR A 89 19.10 2.90 -30.10
CA THR A 89 20.21 2.49 -30.96
C THR A 89 20.71 3.68 -31.81
N PRO A 90 22.00 3.72 -32.17
CA PRO A 90 22.57 4.81 -32.97
C PRO A 90 21.88 5.01 -34.33
N GLU A 91 21.25 3.98 -34.87
CA GLU A 91 20.55 3.98 -36.17
C GLU A 91 19.08 4.41 -36.07
N ALA A 92 18.53 4.55 -34.87
CA ALA A 92 17.12 4.91 -34.69
C ALA A 92 16.83 6.35 -35.16
N PRO A 93 15.62 6.64 -35.68
CA PRO A 93 15.24 7.99 -36.09
C PRO A 93 15.19 8.98 -34.90
N ALA A 94 14.96 10.26 -35.21
CA ALA A 94 14.57 11.23 -34.19
C ALA A 94 13.15 10.93 -33.70
N TYR A 95 12.90 11.18 -32.41
CA TYR A 95 11.58 11.06 -31.81
C TYR A 95 11.19 12.40 -31.15
N PRO A 96 9.97 12.91 -31.38
CA PRO A 96 9.50 14.11 -30.69
C PRO A 96 9.24 13.83 -29.21
N ALA A 97 9.11 14.89 -28.41
CA ALA A 97 8.57 14.76 -27.06
C ALA A 97 7.12 14.25 -27.13
N LEU A 98 6.70 13.53 -26.09
CA LEU A 98 5.40 12.87 -25.99
C LEU A 98 5.16 11.75 -26.99
N GLU A 99 6.19 11.33 -27.73
CA GLU A 99 6.12 10.11 -28.53
C GLU A 99 5.80 8.92 -27.62
N ARG A 100 4.87 8.08 -28.08
CA ARG A 100 4.37 6.96 -27.31
C ARG A 100 5.24 5.73 -27.54
N LEU A 101 5.75 5.18 -26.46
CA LEU A 101 6.58 3.98 -26.43
C LEU A 101 5.86 2.90 -25.64
N THR A 102 5.89 1.67 -26.15
CA THR A 102 5.22 0.53 -25.51
C THR A 102 6.28 -0.49 -25.11
N THR A 103 6.22 -0.96 -23.87
CA THR A 103 7.09 -2.06 -23.40
C THR A 103 6.62 -3.40 -23.98
N PRO A 104 7.44 -4.48 -23.91
CA PRO A 104 6.99 -5.82 -24.27
C PRO A 104 5.79 -6.33 -23.45
N GLN A 105 5.55 -5.75 -22.27
CA GLN A 105 4.39 -6.04 -21.41
C GLN A 105 3.24 -5.04 -21.64
N GLU A 106 3.21 -4.36 -22.79
CA GLU A 106 2.17 -3.42 -23.20
C GLU A 106 1.99 -2.18 -22.30
N ALA A 107 2.99 -1.88 -21.46
CA ALA A 107 2.96 -0.64 -20.68
C ALA A 107 3.29 0.55 -21.57
N LEU A 108 2.40 1.55 -21.58
CA LEU A 108 2.55 2.77 -22.36
C LEU A 108 3.33 3.84 -21.58
N PHE A 109 4.35 4.39 -22.23
CA PHE A 109 5.13 5.53 -21.77
C PHE A 109 5.16 6.62 -22.83
N GLU A 110 5.43 7.84 -22.39
CA GLU A 110 5.63 8.99 -23.27
C GLU A 110 7.03 9.55 -23.04
N LEU A 111 7.71 9.92 -24.13
CA LEU A 111 9.01 10.57 -24.03
C LEU A 111 8.88 11.93 -23.34
N ALA A 112 9.54 12.10 -22.20
CA ALA A 112 9.56 13.38 -21.49
C ALA A 112 10.33 14.47 -22.27
N GLU A 113 11.28 14.07 -23.10
CA GLU A 113 12.11 14.94 -23.92
C GLU A 113 12.33 14.34 -25.31
N PRO A 114 12.54 15.16 -26.36
CA PRO A 114 12.76 14.65 -27.70
C PRO A 114 14.12 13.95 -27.81
N VAL A 115 14.19 12.90 -28.63
CA VAL A 115 15.45 12.24 -29.00
C VAL A 115 15.92 12.82 -30.34
N PRO A 116 17.06 13.53 -30.39
CA PRO A 116 17.54 14.12 -31.64
C PRO A 116 18.07 13.07 -32.62
N ALA A 117 18.01 13.38 -33.92
CA ALA A 117 18.58 12.51 -34.97
C ALA A 117 20.10 12.38 -34.84
N VAL A 118 20.78 13.49 -34.53
CA VAL A 118 22.21 13.52 -34.28
C VAL A 118 22.43 13.44 -32.78
N ARG A 119 23.05 12.35 -32.33
CA ARG A 119 23.29 12.07 -30.92
C ARG A 119 24.76 12.30 -30.56
N PRO A 120 25.06 12.98 -29.44
CA PRO A 120 26.43 13.10 -28.96
C PRO A 120 26.96 11.72 -28.55
N LYS A 121 28.16 11.39 -29.01
CA LYS A 121 28.89 10.22 -28.49
C LYS A 121 29.75 10.66 -27.33
N LEU A 122 29.73 9.86 -26.26
CA LEU A 122 30.63 10.06 -25.12
C LEU A 122 32.09 9.96 -25.62
N ALA A 123 32.81 11.08 -25.61
CA ALA A 123 34.16 11.15 -26.16
C ALA A 123 35.18 10.48 -25.23
N ALA A 124 35.21 10.89 -23.96
CA ALA A 124 36.09 10.38 -22.91
C ALA A 124 35.43 10.59 -21.53
N ILE A 125 35.80 9.78 -20.54
CA ILE A 125 35.44 9.99 -19.12
C ILE A 125 36.75 10.24 -18.38
N LEU A 126 36.96 11.46 -17.90
CA LEU A 126 38.19 11.82 -17.19
C LEU A 126 37.94 11.81 -15.68
N VAL A 127 38.72 11.00 -14.95
CA VAL A 127 38.76 11.03 -13.48
C VAL A 127 40.06 11.67 -13.04
N GLU A 128 39.98 12.66 -12.16
CA GLU A 128 41.15 13.34 -11.60
C GLU A 128 41.51 12.72 -10.24
N ARG A 129 42.74 12.22 -10.12
CA ARG A 129 43.30 11.69 -8.88
C ARG A 129 44.74 12.17 -8.74
N ASP A 130 45.05 12.79 -7.60
CA ASP A 130 46.40 13.29 -7.28
C ASP A 130 47.02 14.20 -8.37
N GLY A 131 46.21 15.07 -8.98
CA GLY A 131 46.66 16.02 -10.02
C GLY A 131 46.85 15.40 -11.41
N GLN A 132 46.57 14.11 -11.59
CA GLN A 132 46.58 13.43 -12.88
C GLN A 132 45.15 13.17 -13.36
N ARG A 133 44.88 13.43 -14.66
CA ARG A 133 43.62 13.08 -15.33
C ARG A 133 43.79 11.78 -16.09
N LEU A 134 43.03 10.76 -15.70
CA LEU A 134 43.01 9.45 -16.32
C LEU A 134 41.73 9.30 -17.14
N ASP A 135 41.86 8.94 -18.42
CA ASP A 135 40.70 8.53 -19.22
C ASP A 135 40.31 7.10 -18.86
N VAL A 136 39.13 6.96 -18.28
CA VAL A 136 38.57 5.69 -17.80
C VAL A 136 37.42 5.21 -18.69
N LYS A 137 37.23 5.78 -19.89
CA LYS A 137 36.18 5.36 -20.82
C LYS A 137 36.15 3.85 -21.04
N GLY A 138 37.31 3.23 -21.24
CA GLY A 138 37.44 1.78 -21.46
C GLY A 138 37.03 0.92 -20.25
N LEU A 139 36.98 1.50 -19.05
CA LEU A 139 36.51 0.81 -17.84
C LEU A 139 34.98 0.73 -17.75
N VAL A 140 34.27 1.52 -18.56
CA VAL A 140 32.80 1.60 -18.59
C VAL A 140 32.20 0.82 -19.76
N ASP A 141 32.95 0.61 -20.84
CA ASP A 141 32.53 -0.17 -22.03
C ASP A 141 32.52 -1.70 -21.79
N ASP A 142 33.13 -2.20 -20.71
CA ASP A 142 33.08 -3.62 -20.34
C ASP A 142 31.73 -4.01 -19.75
N GLY A 143 30.75 -4.28 -20.62
CA GLY A 143 29.57 -5.10 -20.36
C GLY A 143 28.62 -4.65 -19.25
N THR A 144 28.91 -3.51 -18.61
CA THR A 144 28.07 -2.95 -17.57
C THR A 144 26.98 -2.20 -18.30
N ARG A 145 25.78 -2.80 -18.36
CA ARG A 145 24.52 -2.07 -18.56
C ARG A 145 24.43 -1.03 -17.45
N ALA A 146 25.18 0.05 -17.58
CA ALA A 146 25.20 1.15 -16.66
C ALA A 146 23.83 1.80 -16.80
N ALA A 147 22.93 1.46 -15.89
CA ALA A 147 21.76 2.26 -15.62
C ALA A 147 22.29 3.65 -15.23
N TRP A 148 22.32 4.56 -16.20
CA TRP A 148 22.76 5.93 -16.00
C TRP A 148 21.67 6.64 -15.18
N TRP A 149 21.76 6.53 -13.86
CA TRP A 149 20.96 7.28 -12.91
C TRP A 149 21.46 8.72 -12.84
N TRP A 150 21.09 9.56 -13.83
CA TRP A 150 21.15 11.00 -13.63
C TRP A 150 19.99 11.44 -12.75
N TRP A 151 20.26 11.48 -11.45
CA TRP A 151 19.37 12.07 -10.46
C TRP A 151 19.39 13.60 -10.63
N LYS A 152 18.54 14.16 -11.50
CA LYS A 152 18.09 15.54 -11.31
C LYS A 152 16.90 15.54 -10.37
N ASN A 153 17.27 15.59 -9.10
CA ASN A 153 16.40 15.92 -7.99
C ASN A 153 15.68 17.25 -8.26
N ARG A 154 14.48 17.18 -8.82
CA ARG A 154 13.55 18.32 -8.93
C ARG A 154 12.15 17.93 -8.49
N CYS A 155 12.06 17.18 -7.39
CA CYS A 155 10.81 16.94 -6.67
C CYS A 155 11.00 17.24 -5.19
N CYS A 156 11.44 18.47 -4.88
CA CYS A 156 11.21 19.08 -3.58
C CYS A 156 10.23 20.25 -3.80
N GLY A 157 8.97 19.89 -4.07
CA GLY A 157 7.86 20.80 -3.84
C GLY A 157 7.76 21.00 -2.34
N LYS A 158 8.10 22.22 -1.90
CA LYS A 158 7.88 22.70 -0.54
C LYS A 158 6.42 22.41 -0.15
N PHE A 159 6.21 21.45 0.74
CA PHE A 159 5.04 21.49 1.60
C PHE A 159 5.29 22.63 2.59
N ARG A 160 4.46 23.66 2.49
CA ARG A 160 4.32 24.73 3.47
C ARG A 160 3.12 24.41 4.34
#